data_AF-A0A3C1HF59-F1
#
_entry.id   AF-A0A3C1HF59-F1
#
_cell.length_a   1.000
_cell.length_b   1.000
_cell.length_c   1.000
_cell.angle_alpha   90.00
_cell.angle_beta   90.00
_cell.angle_gamma   90.00
#
_symmetry.space_group_name_H-M   'P 1'
#
loop_
_entity.id
_entity.type
_entity.pdbx_description
1 polymer ?
#
loop_
_entity_poly.entity_id
_entity_poly.type
_entity_poly.pdbx_seq_one_letter_code
_entity_poly.pdbx_strand_id
1 'polypeptide(L)'
;MNSNSSPVPPSPRFPLAAWVVIGVLVMSFAALAVEPATSGGDHVPKGIFQWRPFLAPFHAVVLHYPIGFLTMAFLLELYRWKRPSPEVTRITTWIIVLSLLTGLIAATLGIMRAANGGYEGRNLDLHRWYGIAIPFLTLLTLGLQLRSCSGVRRPISLAGYRLGLVVTLFALVLGGHYGGNLTHGSKYLVQNAPQFLKTLLEEEAPAAPPAGTNGTPAKADLDDPGVKLFVDKVKPVFESKCLQCHGAEKQKGKYRMDTREMAFKAGESGKEPITAKEPMKSNLVRLILLPEDSDDVMPPSGKGQLKPEEVGEILRWIQLGAPWPEGLPAAAPAKAAGSAATH
;
A
#
# COMPACT_ATOMS: atom_id res chain seq x y z
N MET A 1 5.00 -51.37 -19.82
CA MET A 1 5.43 -50.24 -20.67
C MET A 1 4.22 -49.33 -20.92
N ASN A 2 4.00 -48.31 -20.09
CA ASN A 2 2.89 -47.36 -20.27
C ASN A 2 3.41 -46.11 -21.01
N SER A 3 3.34 -46.12 -22.34
CA SER A 3 3.59 -44.94 -23.17
C SER A 3 2.40 -43.98 -23.13
N ASN A 4 2.10 -43.42 -21.96
CA ASN A 4 1.10 -42.37 -21.81
C ASN A 4 1.76 -40.99 -21.78
N SER A 5 2.77 -40.79 -22.62
CA SER A 5 3.39 -39.48 -22.81
C SER A 5 2.50 -38.66 -23.74
N SER A 6 1.75 -37.71 -23.18
CA SER A 6 0.97 -36.74 -23.96
C SER A 6 1.84 -36.14 -25.08
N PRO A 7 1.34 -35.95 -26.30
CA PRO A 7 2.14 -35.43 -27.41
C PRO A 7 2.80 -34.10 -27.07
N VAL A 8 3.99 -33.84 -27.61
CA VAL A 8 4.69 -32.56 -27.44
C VAL A 8 3.91 -31.51 -28.25
N PRO A 9 3.38 -30.45 -27.61
CA PRO A 9 2.70 -29.40 -28.35
C PRO A 9 3.71 -28.64 -29.22
N PRO A 10 3.35 -28.20 -30.44
CA PRO A 10 4.24 -27.40 -31.27
C PRO A 10 4.62 -26.12 -30.54
N SER A 11 5.90 -25.75 -30.61
CA SER A 11 6.39 -24.53 -29.98
C SER A 11 5.66 -23.30 -30.56
N PRO A 12 5.18 -22.38 -29.72
CA PRO A 12 4.64 -21.13 -30.21
C PRO A 12 5.75 -20.37 -30.94
N ARG A 13 5.49 -19.98 -32.20
CA ARG A 13 6.42 -19.20 -33.01
C ARG A 13 6.19 -17.72 -32.71
N PHE A 14 7.17 -17.08 -32.10
CA PHE A 14 7.20 -15.64 -31.92
C PHE A 14 8.08 -15.01 -33.01
N PRO A 15 7.68 -13.89 -33.62
CA PRO A 15 8.58 -13.16 -34.49
C PRO A 15 9.77 -12.65 -33.68
N LEU A 16 10.97 -12.61 -34.27
CA LEU A 16 12.20 -12.11 -33.63
C LEU A 16 11.97 -10.72 -33.01
N ALA A 17 11.21 -9.86 -33.71
CA ALA A 17 10.84 -8.53 -33.24
C ALA A 17 10.15 -8.53 -31.86
N ALA A 18 9.29 -9.52 -31.56
CA ALA A 18 8.62 -9.60 -30.27
C ALA A 18 9.61 -9.88 -29.12
N TRP A 19 10.61 -10.74 -29.35
CA TRP A 19 11.66 -11.01 -28.37
C TRP A 19 12.58 -9.82 -28.15
N VAL A 20 12.89 -9.07 -29.21
CA VAL A 20 13.66 -7.82 -29.10
C VAL A 20 12.90 -6.81 -28.25
N VAL A 21 11.61 -6.60 -28.51
CA VAL A 21 10.77 -5.67 -27.72
C VAL A 21 10.70 -6.09 -26.25
N ILE A 22 10.43 -7.37 -25.97
CA ILE A 22 10.41 -7.87 -24.58
C ILE A 22 11.78 -7.67 -23.91
N GLY A 23 12.87 -7.99 -24.62
CA GLY A 23 14.23 -7.81 -24.11
C GLY A 23 14.54 -6.35 -23.76
N VAL A 24 14.19 -5.41 -24.65
CA VAL A 24 14.35 -3.97 -24.40
C VAL A 24 13.52 -3.55 -23.18
N LEU A 25 12.24 -3.93 -23.11
CA LEU A 25 11.37 -3.57 -21.98
C LEU A 25 11.88 -4.12 -20.64
N VAL A 26 12.35 -5.37 -20.61
CA VAL A 26 12.92 -5.98 -19.40
C VAL A 26 14.21 -5.26 -18.99
N MET A 27 15.10 -4.95 -19.93
CA MET A 27 16.35 -4.24 -19.65
C MET A 27 16.09 -2.81 -19.15
N SER A 28 15.18 -2.07 -19.80
CA SER A 28 14.77 -0.73 -19.36
C SER A 28 14.15 -0.76 -17.97
N PHE A 29 13.31 -1.75 -17.69
CA PHE A 29 12.73 -1.94 -16.35
C PHE A 29 13.80 -2.29 -15.31
N ALA A 30 14.71 -3.19 -15.62
CA ALA A 30 15.79 -3.59 -14.73
C ALA A 30 16.68 -2.41 -14.33
N ALA A 31 17.00 -1.53 -15.30
CA ALA A 31 17.74 -0.30 -15.03
C ALA A 31 16.99 0.60 -14.05
N LEU A 32 15.70 0.82 -14.27
CA LEU A 32 14.86 1.66 -13.40
C LEU A 32 14.66 1.07 -12.00
N ALA A 33 14.61 -0.26 -11.89
CA ALA A 33 14.41 -0.96 -10.62
C ALA A 33 15.57 -0.75 -9.64
N VAL A 34 16.78 -0.52 -10.16
CA VAL A 34 18.03 -0.34 -9.39
C VAL A 34 18.22 1.11 -8.92
N GLU A 35 17.49 2.09 -9.49
CA GLU A 35 17.58 3.48 -9.04
C GLU A 35 17.07 3.62 -7.58
N PRO A 36 17.88 4.17 -6.66
CA PRO A 36 17.45 4.42 -5.29
C PRO A 36 16.30 5.44 -5.29
N ALA A 37 15.28 5.23 -4.45
CA ALA A 37 14.10 6.11 -4.37
C ALA A 37 14.39 7.51 -3.79
N THR A 38 15.65 7.93 -3.71
CA THR A 38 16.11 9.08 -2.91
C THR A 38 16.57 10.28 -3.73
N SER A 39 16.18 10.44 -4.98
CA SER A 39 16.38 11.69 -5.73
C SER A 39 15.04 12.40 -5.94
N GLY A 40 14.54 13.07 -4.89
CA GLY A 40 13.28 13.80 -4.94
C GLY A 40 13.19 14.98 -3.98
N GLY A 41 14.34 15.55 -3.60
CA GLY A 41 14.41 16.83 -2.88
C GLY A 41 14.62 18.05 -3.80
N ASP A 42 15.02 17.83 -5.05
CA ASP A 42 15.41 18.94 -5.93
C ASP A 42 14.35 19.20 -6.98
N HIS A 43 13.71 20.37 -6.85
CA HIS A 43 12.95 21.12 -7.84
C HIS A 43 12.58 20.36 -9.12
N VAL A 44 11.38 19.75 -9.17
CA VAL A 44 10.78 19.36 -10.45
C VAL A 44 10.65 20.63 -11.30
N PRO A 45 11.32 20.75 -12.45
CA PRO A 45 11.19 21.93 -13.28
C PRO A 45 9.72 22.08 -13.66
N LYS A 46 9.16 23.28 -13.46
CA LYS A 46 7.79 23.66 -13.84
C LYS A 46 7.66 23.76 -15.36
N GLY A 47 7.95 22.67 -16.06
CA GLY A 47 7.65 22.51 -17.47
C GLY A 47 6.15 22.31 -17.67
N ILE A 48 5.65 22.72 -18.83
CA ILE A 48 4.22 22.66 -19.20
C ILE A 48 3.69 21.20 -19.17
N PHE A 49 4.56 20.21 -19.31
CA PHE A 49 4.21 18.78 -19.25
C PHE A 49 4.97 18.04 -18.14
N GLN A 50 4.30 17.79 -17.02
CA GLN A 50 4.79 16.90 -15.97
C GLN A 50 4.22 15.49 -16.17
N TRP A 51 4.86 14.68 -17.00
CA TRP A 51 4.39 13.32 -17.32
C TRP A 51 4.33 12.38 -16.10
N ARG A 52 5.19 12.59 -15.10
CA ARG A 52 5.27 11.73 -13.91
C ARG A 52 4.02 11.78 -13.02
N PRO A 53 3.57 12.95 -12.52
CA PRO A 53 2.31 13.08 -11.78
C PRO A 53 1.08 12.57 -12.56
N PHE A 54 1.05 12.77 -13.88
CA PHE A 54 -0.04 12.29 -14.73
C PHE A 54 -0.08 10.76 -14.86
N LEU A 55 1.08 10.11 -15.07
CA LEU A 55 1.15 8.67 -15.33
C LEU A 55 1.11 7.82 -14.04
N ALA A 56 1.61 8.32 -12.92
CA ALA A 56 1.71 7.57 -11.67
C ALA A 56 0.38 6.93 -11.18
N PRO A 57 -0.79 7.60 -11.25
CA PRO A 57 -2.07 7.00 -10.86
C PRO A 57 -2.46 5.77 -11.68
N PHE A 58 -2.05 5.68 -12.95
CA PHE A 58 -2.40 4.58 -13.84
C PHE A 58 -1.84 3.24 -13.37
N HIS A 59 -0.87 3.20 -12.46
CA HIS A 59 -0.47 1.97 -11.78
C HIS A 59 -1.68 1.21 -11.22
N ALA A 60 -2.62 1.91 -10.58
CA ALA A 60 -3.83 1.29 -10.02
C ALA A 60 -4.76 0.71 -11.08
N VAL A 61 -4.76 1.25 -12.29
CA VAL A 61 -5.55 0.71 -13.40
C VAL A 61 -4.84 -0.49 -14.00
N VAL A 62 -3.55 -0.33 -14.34
CA VAL A 62 -2.78 -1.34 -15.06
C VAL A 62 -2.51 -2.58 -14.23
N LEU A 63 -2.45 -2.49 -12.89
CA LEU A 63 -2.22 -3.65 -12.02
C LEU A 63 -3.27 -4.76 -12.16
N HIS A 64 -4.48 -4.45 -12.64
CA HIS A 64 -5.56 -5.44 -12.76
C HIS A 64 -5.28 -6.46 -13.89
N TYR A 65 -4.55 -6.06 -14.93
CA TYR A 65 -4.23 -6.92 -16.06
C TYR A 65 -3.32 -8.09 -15.69
N PRO A 66 -2.11 -7.90 -15.11
CA PRO A 66 -1.27 -9.04 -14.72
C PRO A 66 -1.95 -9.93 -13.67
N ILE A 67 -2.78 -9.37 -12.79
CA ILE A 67 -3.57 -10.15 -11.83
C ILE A 67 -4.54 -11.09 -12.57
N GLY A 68 -5.34 -10.54 -13.49
CA GLY A 68 -6.29 -11.33 -14.28
C GLY A 68 -5.59 -12.36 -15.17
N PHE A 69 -4.52 -11.98 -15.86
CA PHE A 69 -3.79 -12.87 -16.75
C PHE A 69 -3.09 -14.01 -16.02
N LEU A 70 -2.39 -13.77 -14.91
CA LEU A 70 -1.75 -14.86 -14.13
C LEU A 70 -2.78 -15.80 -13.52
N THR A 71 -3.89 -15.26 -13.00
CA THR A 71 -4.98 -16.08 -12.46
C THR A 71 -5.60 -16.93 -13.56
N MET A 72 -5.86 -16.36 -14.74
CA MET A 72 -6.36 -17.11 -15.89
C MET A 72 -5.37 -18.18 -16.36
N ALA A 73 -4.08 -17.86 -16.45
CA ALA A 73 -3.04 -18.83 -16.82
C ALA A 73 -3.00 -20.02 -15.83
N PHE A 74 -3.16 -19.75 -14.53
CA PHE A 74 -3.24 -20.78 -13.51
C PHE A 74 -4.48 -21.66 -13.67
N LEU A 75 -5.66 -21.07 -13.89
CA LEU A 75 -6.91 -21.82 -14.12
C LEU A 75 -6.82 -22.70 -15.38
N LEU A 76 -6.26 -22.16 -16.47
CA LEU A 76 -6.03 -22.92 -17.69
C LEU A 76 -5.01 -24.06 -17.48
N GLU A 77 -4.00 -23.87 -16.63
CA GLU A 77 -3.06 -24.94 -16.29
C GLU A 77 -3.73 -26.05 -15.47
N LEU A 78 -4.62 -25.70 -14.52
CA LEU A 78 -5.44 -26.70 -13.80
C LEU A 78 -6.35 -27.46 -14.77
N TYR A 79 -6.95 -26.79 -15.74
CA TYR A 79 -7.74 -27.43 -16.79
C TYR A 79 -6.89 -28.38 -17.65
N ARG A 80 -5.70 -27.94 -18.06
CA ARG A 80 -4.72 -28.73 -18.84
C ARG A 80 -4.27 -29.98 -18.11
N TRP A 81 -4.24 -29.98 -16.78
CA TRP A 81 -3.92 -31.16 -15.98
C TRP A 81 -4.82 -32.35 -16.33
N LYS A 82 -6.13 -32.11 -16.50
CA LYS A 82 -7.11 -33.16 -16.86
C LYS A 82 -7.30 -33.30 -18.38
N ARG A 83 -7.13 -32.22 -19.14
CA ARG A 83 -7.41 -32.15 -20.58
C ARG A 83 -6.19 -31.57 -21.31
N PRO A 84 -5.12 -32.36 -21.55
CA PRO A 84 -3.94 -31.87 -22.23
C PRO A 84 -4.28 -31.51 -23.68
N SER A 85 -4.20 -30.22 -24.02
CA SER A 85 -4.45 -29.70 -25.37
C SER A 85 -3.29 -28.79 -25.82
N PRO A 86 -2.78 -28.96 -27.06
CA PRO A 86 -1.83 -28.04 -27.67
C PRO A 86 -2.35 -26.61 -27.80
N GLU A 87 -3.64 -26.45 -28.07
CA GLU A 87 -4.32 -25.15 -28.22
C GLU A 87 -4.32 -24.39 -26.89
N VAL A 88 -4.72 -25.06 -25.81
CA VAL A 88 -4.73 -24.45 -24.47
C VAL A 88 -3.30 -24.10 -24.03
N THR A 89 -2.31 -24.91 -24.39
CA THR A 89 -0.89 -24.60 -24.16
C THR A 89 -0.47 -23.30 -24.85
N ARG A 90 -0.88 -23.11 -26.11
CA ARG A 90 -0.59 -21.90 -26.89
C ARG A 90 -1.27 -20.67 -26.30
N ILE A 91 -2.56 -20.79 -25.96
CA ILE A 91 -3.33 -19.71 -25.32
C ILE A 91 -2.68 -19.31 -23.99
N THR A 92 -2.37 -20.29 -23.14
CA THR A 92 -1.74 -20.04 -21.83
C THR A 92 -0.38 -19.34 -22.00
N THR A 93 0.40 -19.72 -23.01
CA THR A 93 1.69 -19.05 -23.28
C THR A 93 1.51 -17.58 -23.65
N TRP A 94 0.53 -17.25 -24.50
CA TRP A 94 0.23 -15.86 -24.85
C TRP A 94 -0.30 -15.04 -23.66
N ILE A 95 -1.11 -15.65 -22.80
CA ILE A 95 -1.58 -15.01 -21.56
C ILE A 95 -0.39 -14.66 -20.64
N ILE A 96 0.60 -15.56 -20.52
CA ILE A 96 1.81 -15.28 -19.74
C ILE A 96 2.63 -14.13 -20.37
N VAL A 97 2.72 -14.07 -21.70
CA VAL A 97 3.38 -12.94 -22.40
C VAL A 97 2.65 -11.62 -22.13
N LEU A 98 1.32 -11.59 -22.24
CA LEU A 98 0.52 -10.40 -21.94
C LEU A 98 0.67 -9.98 -20.47
N SER A 99 0.71 -10.96 -19.56
CA SER A 99 1.00 -10.71 -18.15
C SER A 99 2.39 -10.11 -17.94
N LEU A 100 3.42 -10.59 -18.63
CA LEU A 100 4.77 -10.05 -18.52
C LEU A 100 4.81 -8.59 -18.99
N LEU A 101 4.23 -8.30 -20.15
CA LEU A 101 4.20 -6.95 -20.71
C LEU A 101 3.45 -5.97 -19.79
N THR A 102 2.24 -6.33 -19.38
CA THR A 102 1.43 -5.49 -18.49
C THR A 102 2.03 -5.39 -17.08
N GLY A 103 2.69 -6.44 -16.59
CA GLY A 103 3.42 -6.44 -15.33
C GLY A 103 4.63 -5.50 -15.33
N LEU A 104 5.42 -5.47 -16.41
CA LEU A 104 6.52 -4.52 -16.58
C LEU A 104 6.02 -3.07 -16.58
N ILE A 105 4.91 -2.80 -17.29
CA ILE A 105 4.29 -1.47 -17.32
C ILE A 105 3.77 -1.10 -15.92
N ALA A 106 3.04 -1.99 -15.26
CA ALA A 106 2.51 -1.75 -13.91
C ALA A 106 3.64 -1.47 -12.92
N ALA A 107 4.73 -2.25 -12.93
CA ALA A 107 5.85 -2.06 -12.02
C ALA A 107 6.59 -0.73 -12.28
N THR A 108 6.77 -0.36 -13.56
CA THR A 108 7.34 0.94 -13.95
C THR A 108 6.50 2.11 -13.42
N LEU A 109 5.18 2.07 -13.65
CA LEU A 109 4.25 3.08 -13.13
C LEU A 109 4.23 3.10 -11.59
N GLY A 110 4.43 1.95 -10.95
CA GLY A 110 4.54 1.84 -9.50
C GLY A 110 5.78 2.54 -8.94
N ILE A 111 6.93 2.39 -9.60
CA ILE A 111 8.16 3.11 -9.24
C ILE A 111 7.96 4.62 -9.40
N MET A 112 7.31 5.06 -10.49
CA MET A 112 6.96 6.47 -10.70
C MET A 112 6.03 6.98 -9.58
N ARG A 113 5.08 6.16 -9.13
CA ARG A 113 4.16 6.51 -8.04
C ARG A 113 4.84 6.59 -6.68
N ALA A 114 5.84 5.74 -6.40
CA ALA A 114 6.62 5.81 -5.18
C ALA A 114 7.42 7.13 -5.09
N ALA A 115 7.90 7.64 -6.23
CA ALA A 115 8.66 8.89 -6.30
C ALA A 115 7.83 10.16 -6.02
N ASN A 116 6.49 10.10 -6.10
CA ASN A 116 5.61 11.25 -5.80
C ASN A 116 5.39 11.46 -4.29
N GLY A 117 6.04 10.68 -3.42
CA GLY A 117 5.92 10.79 -1.98
C GLY A 117 4.60 10.26 -1.39
N GLY A 118 4.48 10.32 -0.07
CA GLY A 118 3.24 9.95 0.65
C GLY A 118 3.07 8.46 0.99
N TYR A 119 4.06 7.64 0.68
CA TYR A 119 4.17 6.25 1.16
C TYR A 119 5.58 6.08 1.69
N GLU A 120 5.74 5.57 2.91
CA GLU A 120 7.04 5.34 3.56
C GLU A 120 6.96 4.11 4.47
N GLY A 121 8.11 3.49 4.75
CA GLY A 121 8.25 2.37 5.70
C GLY A 121 8.24 0.97 5.07
N ARG A 122 8.32 -0.06 5.93
CA ARG A 122 8.50 -1.48 5.56
C ARG A 122 7.54 -1.97 4.47
N ASN A 123 6.27 -1.55 4.53
CA ASN A 123 5.25 -1.97 3.55
C ASN A 123 5.55 -1.46 2.14
N LEU A 124 6.15 -0.26 2.01
CA LEU A 124 6.55 0.28 0.71
C LEU A 124 7.70 -0.54 0.14
N ASP A 125 8.72 -0.83 0.97
CA ASP A 125 9.88 -1.61 0.55
C ASP A 125 9.46 -3.01 0.10
N LEU A 126 8.63 -3.68 0.88
CA LEU A 126 8.11 -5.01 0.55
C LEU A 126 7.29 -4.95 -0.75
N HIS A 127 6.32 -4.03 -0.85
CA HIS A 127 5.50 -3.90 -2.06
C HIS A 127 6.35 -3.60 -3.31
N ARG A 128 7.35 -2.73 -3.19
CA ARG A 128 8.32 -2.43 -4.27
C ARG A 128 9.05 -3.70 -4.70
N TRP A 129 9.61 -4.46 -3.76
CA TRP A 129 10.36 -5.67 -4.09
C TRP A 129 9.49 -6.76 -4.71
N TYR A 130 8.25 -6.96 -4.23
CA TYR A 130 7.30 -7.84 -4.91
C TYR A 130 6.97 -7.34 -6.31
N GLY A 131 6.72 -6.04 -6.47
CA GLY A 131 6.46 -5.42 -7.78
C GLY A 131 7.61 -5.61 -8.78
N ILE A 132 8.86 -5.64 -8.31
CA ILE A 132 10.04 -5.96 -9.13
C ILE A 132 10.16 -7.46 -9.39
N ALA A 133 9.97 -8.30 -8.38
CA ALA A 133 10.15 -9.74 -8.49
C ALA A 133 9.15 -10.40 -9.45
N ILE A 134 7.88 -9.96 -9.46
CA ILE A 134 6.81 -10.59 -10.24
C ILE A 134 7.10 -10.61 -11.76
N PRO A 135 7.52 -9.51 -12.42
CA PRO A 135 7.94 -9.55 -13.82
C PRO A 135 9.08 -10.55 -14.10
N PHE A 136 10.10 -10.62 -13.25
CA PHE A 136 11.21 -11.57 -13.42
C PHE A 136 10.77 -13.03 -13.22
N LEU A 137 9.93 -13.31 -12.22
CA LEU A 137 9.34 -14.63 -12.00
C LEU A 137 8.43 -15.04 -13.18
N THR A 138 7.68 -14.08 -13.75
CA THR A 138 6.84 -14.30 -14.93
C THR A 138 7.70 -14.61 -16.16
N LEU A 139 8.81 -13.89 -16.36
CA LEU A 139 9.77 -14.16 -17.44
C LEU A 139 10.41 -15.54 -17.30
N LEU A 140 10.82 -15.94 -16.09
CA LEU A 140 11.33 -17.28 -15.82
C LEU A 140 10.27 -18.36 -16.10
N THR A 141 9.03 -18.13 -15.66
CA THR A 141 7.89 -19.03 -15.90
C THR A 141 7.63 -19.19 -17.39
N LEU A 142 7.68 -18.11 -18.16
CA LEU A 142 7.59 -18.13 -19.63
C LEU A 142 8.73 -18.95 -20.25
N GLY A 143 9.98 -18.73 -19.82
CA GLY A 143 11.13 -19.48 -20.32
C GLY A 143 11.00 -21.00 -20.08
N LEU A 144 10.53 -21.40 -18.89
CA LEU A 144 10.29 -22.81 -18.55
C LEU A 144 9.15 -23.43 -19.37
N GLN A 145 8.07 -22.67 -19.62
CA GLN A 145 6.98 -23.10 -20.51
C GLN A 145 7.49 -23.33 -21.93
N LEU A 146 8.28 -22.41 -22.48
CA LEU A 146 8.84 -22.54 -23.83
C LEU A 146 9.81 -23.71 -23.94
N ARG A 147 10.64 -23.92 -22.91
CA ARG A 147 11.53 -25.08 -22.81
C ARG A 147 10.75 -26.40 -22.69
N SER A 148 9.61 -26.41 -22.01
CA SER A 148 8.72 -27.58 -21.97
C SER A 148 8.12 -27.87 -23.36
N CYS A 149 7.76 -26.83 -24.12
CA CYS A 149 7.23 -26.97 -25.48
C CYS A 149 8.29 -27.40 -26.50
N SER A 150 9.58 -27.13 -26.29
CA SER A 150 10.65 -27.59 -27.17
C SER A 150 11.03 -29.07 -26.97
N GLY A 151 10.43 -29.76 -25.99
CA GLY A 151 10.72 -31.16 -25.67
C GLY A 151 12.00 -31.39 -24.86
N VAL A 152 12.82 -30.35 -24.62
CA VAL A 152 14.08 -30.46 -23.90
C VAL A 152 13.84 -30.67 -22.40
N ARG A 153 14.23 -31.85 -21.87
CA ARG A 153 14.01 -32.25 -20.46
C ARG A 153 12.57 -31.99 -19.98
N ARG A 154 11.60 -32.29 -20.84
CA ARG A 154 10.17 -31.99 -20.67
C ARG A 154 9.60 -32.20 -19.26
N PRO A 155 9.80 -33.34 -18.55
CA PRO A 155 9.20 -33.52 -17.23
C PRO A 155 9.70 -32.48 -16.22
N ILE A 156 11.00 -32.16 -16.27
CA ILE A 156 11.63 -31.18 -15.37
C ILE A 156 11.18 -29.76 -15.72
N SER A 157 11.18 -29.40 -17.02
CA SER A 157 10.76 -28.06 -17.45
C SER A 157 9.27 -27.82 -17.22
N LEU A 158 8.42 -28.83 -17.40
CA LEU A 158 6.98 -28.74 -17.09
C LEU A 158 6.73 -28.60 -15.59
N ALA A 159 7.41 -29.39 -14.75
CA ALA A 159 7.33 -29.26 -13.30
C ALA A 159 7.81 -27.89 -12.84
N GLY A 160 8.95 -27.42 -13.38
CA GLY A 160 9.48 -26.09 -13.11
C GLY A 160 8.53 -24.97 -13.53
N TYR A 161 7.89 -25.07 -14.71
CA TYR A 161 6.87 -24.13 -15.15
C TYR A 161 5.68 -24.07 -14.19
N ARG A 162 5.12 -25.23 -13.80
CA ARG A 162 3.98 -25.29 -12.87
C ARG A 162 4.31 -24.70 -11.51
N LEU A 163 5.48 -25.04 -10.97
CA LEU A 163 5.98 -24.47 -9.74
C LEU A 163 6.17 -22.96 -9.88
N GLY A 164 6.81 -22.51 -10.97
CA GLY A 164 7.01 -21.09 -11.27
C GLY A 164 5.70 -20.31 -11.33
N LEU A 165 4.66 -20.88 -11.94
CA LEU A 165 3.34 -20.27 -12.01
C LEU A 165 2.69 -20.12 -10.62
N VAL A 166 2.77 -21.16 -9.78
CA VAL A 166 2.26 -21.11 -8.40
C VAL A 166 3.04 -20.10 -7.56
N VAL A 167 4.37 -20.10 -7.65
CA VAL A 167 5.24 -19.15 -6.94
C VAL A 167 4.94 -17.71 -7.37
N THR A 168 4.78 -17.48 -8.67
CA THR A 168 4.45 -16.15 -9.21
C THR A 168 3.08 -15.69 -8.73
N LEU A 169 2.07 -16.56 -8.71
CA LEU A 169 0.73 -16.24 -8.23
C LEU A 169 0.73 -15.94 -6.72
N PHE A 170 1.48 -16.70 -5.94
CA PHE A 170 1.64 -16.45 -4.50
C PHE A 170 2.36 -15.12 -4.23
N ALA A 171 3.45 -14.84 -4.95
CA ALA A 171 4.15 -13.55 -4.87
C ALA A 171 3.25 -12.38 -5.26
N LEU A 172 2.37 -12.55 -6.25
CA LEU A 172 1.36 -11.57 -6.64
C LEU A 172 0.35 -11.30 -5.50
N VAL A 173 -0.13 -12.34 -4.81
CA VAL A 173 -1.03 -12.18 -3.65
C VAL A 173 -0.34 -11.40 -2.52
N LEU A 174 0.90 -11.76 -2.18
CA LEU A 174 1.68 -11.04 -1.16
C LEU A 174 1.94 -9.59 -1.56
N GLY A 175 2.36 -9.35 -2.80
CA GLY A 175 2.54 -8.01 -3.36
C GLY A 175 1.26 -7.17 -3.28
N GLY A 176 0.11 -7.77 -3.61
CA GLY A 176 -1.21 -7.16 -3.50
C GLY A 176 -1.60 -6.83 -2.05
N HIS A 177 -1.31 -7.72 -1.10
CA HIS A 177 -1.55 -7.47 0.33
C HIS A 177 -0.78 -6.25 0.83
N TYR A 178 0.53 -6.17 0.56
CA TYR A 178 1.34 -5.00 0.95
C TYR A 178 0.88 -3.73 0.21
N GLY A 179 0.45 -3.86 -1.04
CA GLY A 179 -0.15 -2.75 -1.81
C GLY A 179 -1.44 -2.21 -1.16
N GLY A 180 -2.32 -3.11 -0.71
CA GLY A 180 -3.54 -2.76 0.02
C GLY A 180 -3.25 -2.11 1.38
N ASN A 181 -2.24 -2.58 2.10
CA ASN A 181 -1.83 -1.97 3.38
C ASN A 181 -1.33 -0.53 3.20
N LEU A 182 -0.70 -0.21 2.06
CA LEU A 182 -0.26 1.16 1.75
C LEU A 182 -1.44 2.13 1.54
N THR A 183 -2.55 1.64 0.98
CA THR A 183 -3.72 2.46 0.64
C THR A 183 -4.74 2.51 1.78
N HIS A 184 -4.98 1.40 2.48
CA HIS A 184 -6.04 1.25 3.47
C HIS A 184 -5.56 1.06 4.92
N GLY A 185 -4.26 0.90 5.15
CA GLY A 185 -3.70 0.57 6.47
C GLY A 185 -3.68 -0.93 6.75
N SER A 186 -2.84 -1.36 7.71
CA SER A 186 -2.57 -2.79 7.94
C SER A 186 -3.76 -3.54 8.55
N LYS A 187 -4.62 -2.83 9.28
CA LYS A 187 -5.78 -3.42 9.98
C LYS A 187 -7.04 -3.51 9.13
N TYR A 188 -7.04 -2.97 7.91
CA TYR A 188 -8.25 -2.85 7.09
C TYR A 188 -8.95 -4.20 6.84
N LEU A 189 -8.18 -5.24 6.53
CA LEU A 189 -8.74 -6.58 6.25
C LEU A 189 -9.33 -7.27 7.48
N VAL A 190 -8.87 -6.91 8.68
CA VAL A 190 -9.26 -7.55 9.94
C VAL A 190 -10.21 -6.70 10.78
N GLN A 191 -10.45 -5.44 10.39
CA GLN A 191 -11.32 -4.51 11.11
C GLN A 191 -12.72 -5.09 11.36
N ASN A 192 -13.25 -5.78 10.36
CA ASN A 192 -14.58 -6.40 10.38
C ASN A 192 -14.52 -7.93 10.54
N ALA A 193 -13.41 -8.49 11.02
CA ALA A 193 -13.30 -9.92 11.23
C ALA A 193 -14.31 -10.40 12.30
N PRO A 194 -14.91 -11.59 12.14
CA PRO A 194 -15.72 -12.23 13.17
C PRO A 194 -14.96 -12.34 14.50
N GLN A 195 -15.65 -12.27 15.65
CA GLN A 195 -14.98 -12.26 16.95
C GLN A 195 -14.05 -13.45 17.17
N PHE A 196 -14.43 -14.66 16.71
CA PHE A 196 -13.59 -15.85 16.85
C PHE A 196 -12.24 -15.75 16.11
N LEU A 197 -12.16 -14.96 15.03
CA LEU A 197 -10.92 -14.71 14.30
C LEU A 197 -10.09 -13.62 14.98
N LYS A 198 -10.74 -12.62 15.58
CA LYS A 198 -10.06 -11.55 16.32
C LYS A 198 -9.30 -12.10 17.53
N THR A 199 -9.92 -12.99 18.30
CA THR A 199 -9.27 -13.61 19.47
C THR A 199 -8.04 -14.41 19.07
N LEU A 200 -8.07 -15.13 17.94
CA LEU A 200 -6.93 -15.90 17.44
C LEU A 200 -5.81 -15.01 16.90
N LEU A 201 -6.15 -13.89 16.24
CA LEU A 201 -5.18 -12.96 15.67
C LEU A 201 -4.56 -12.02 16.74
N GLU A 202 -5.30 -11.71 17.80
CA GLU A 202 -4.83 -10.91 18.93
C GLU A 202 -3.88 -11.70 19.85
N GLU A 203 -4.02 -13.02 19.92
CA GLU A 203 -3.12 -13.91 20.68
C GLU A 203 -1.69 -13.98 20.09
N GLU A 204 -1.56 -13.71 18.79
CA GLU A 204 -0.30 -13.82 18.03
C GLU A 204 0.39 -12.47 17.76
N ALA A 205 -0.32 -11.36 17.97
CA ALA A 205 0.28 -10.03 17.92
C ALA A 205 1.22 -9.86 19.13
N PRO A 206 2.49 -9.44 18.96
CA PRO A 206 3.31 -9.08 20.10
C PRO A 206 2.53 -8.03 20.87
N ALA A 207 2.27 -8.34 22.15
CA ALA A 207 1.66 -7.41 23.06
C ALA A 207 2.31 -6.05 22.84
N ALA A 208 1.51 -5.07 22.42
CA ALA A 208 1.92 -3.69 22.54
C ALA A 208 2.54 -3.56 23.94
N PRO A 209 3.73 -2.93 24.08
CA PRO A 209 4.34 -2.76 25.40
C PRO A 209 3.23 -2.27 26.33
N PRO A 210 3.08 -2.89 27.52
CA PRO A 210 1.96 -2.63 28.40
C PRO A 210 1.81 -1.12 28.43
N ALA A 211 0.63 -0.64 28.03
CA ALA A 211 0.28 0.77 28.04
C ALA A 211 0.90 1.35 29.30
N GLY A 212 1.98 2.11 29.10
CA GLY A 212 2.80 2.58 30.19
C GLY A 212 1.87 3.37 31.09
N THR A 213 1.61 2.80 32.27
CA THR A 213 0.94 3.41 33.41
C THR A 213 -0.34 4.19 33.06
N ASN A 214 -1.49 3.53 33.23
CA ASN A 214 -2.75 4.10 33.72
C ASN A 214 -2.80 5.63 33.80
N GLY A 215 -3.10 6.28 32.69
CA GLY A 215 -3.66 7.63 32.65
C GLY A 215 -5.10 7.53 32.21
N THR A 216 -6.00 7.05 33.07
CA THR A 216 -7.35 7.62 33.02
C THR A 216 -7.13 9.13 33.17
N PRO A 217 -7.59 10.00 32.24
CA PRO A 217 -7.43 11.43 32.44
C PRO A 217 -7.93 11.71 33.86
N ALA A 218 -7.07 12.27 34.70
CA ALA A 218 -7.46 12.55 36.07
C ALA A 218 -8.77 13.34 35.97
N LYS A 219 -9.78 12.97 36.74
CA LYS A 219 -11.12 13.57 36.65
C LYS A 219 -11.07 15.12 36.71
N ALA A 220 -10.00 15.65 37.31
CA ALA A 220 -9.63 17.07 37.38
C ALA A 220 -9.21 17.72 36.04
N ASP A 221 -8.67 16.97 35.07
CA ASP A 221 -8.26 17.53 33.76
C ASP A 221 -9.45 17.74 32.82
N LEU A 222 -10.54 16.97 32.99
CA LEU A 222 -11.74 17.07 32.15
C LEU A 222 -12.61 18.31 32.46
N ASP A 223 -12.36 18.95 33.60
CA ASP A 223 -13.03 20.20 33.99
C ASP A 223 -12.42 21.42 33.28
N ASP A 224 -11.23 21.28 32.66
CA ASP A 224 -10.66 22.32 31.80
C ASP A 224 -11.47 22.43 30.49
N PRO A 225 -11.99 23.61 30.14
CA PRO A 225 -12.85 23.79 28.97
C PRO A 225 -12.14 23.47 27.66
N GLY A 226 -10.82 23.61 27.58
CA GLY A 226 -10.03 23.24 26.42
C GLY A 226 -9.77 21.75 26.33
N VAL A 227 -9.54 21.06 27.46
CA VAL A 227 -9.45 19.58 27.49
C VAL A 227 -10.77 18.96 27.06
N LYS A 228 -11.89 19.45 27.60
CA LYS A 228 -13.21 18.96 27.21
C LYS A 228 -13.45 19.17 25.71
N LEU A 229 -13.10 20.35 25.19
CA LEU A 229 -13.18 20.64 23.76
C LEU A 229 -12.33 19.67 22.93
N PHE A 230 -11.13 19.35 23.40
CA PHE A 230 -10.27 18.38 22.75
C PHE A 230 -10.92 17.00 22.67
N VAL A 231 -11.37 16.47 23.80
CA VAL A 231 -11.96 15.12 23.90
C VAL A 231 -13.25 15.00 23.10
N ASP A 232 -14.14 16.00 23.19
CA ASP A 232 -15.48 15.92 22.62
C ASP A 232 -15.52 16.28 21.13
N LYS A 233 -14.65 17.21 20.67
CA LYS A 233 -14.74 17.80 19.33
C LYS A 233 -13.50 17.56 18.47
N VAL A 234 -12.30 17.80 19.00
CA VAL A 234 -11.07 17.77 18.20
C VAL A 234 -10.56 16.34 17.98
N LYS A 235 -10.57 15.51 19.02
CA LYS A 235 -10.09 14.13 18.97
C LYS A 235 -10.84 13.29 17.92
N PRO A 236 -12.19 13.31 17.83
CA PRO A 236 -12.89 12.59 16.76
C PRO A 236 -12.52 13.06 15.34
N VAL A 237 -12.24 14.36 15.17
CA VAL A 237 -11.78 14.91 13.89
C VAL A 237 -10.38 14.38 13.56
N PHE A 238 -9.46 14.40 14.53
CA PHE A 238 -8.11 13.86 14.33
C PHE A 238 -8.15 12.37 14.01
N GLU A 239 -8.94 11.58 14.73
CA GLU A 239 -9.10 10.14 14.49
C GLU A 239 -9.61 9.84 13.08
N SER A 240 -10.65 10.55 12.66
CA SER A 240 -11.31 10.27 11.38
C SER A 240 -10.54 10.80 10.17
N LYS A 241 -9.87 11.96 10.30
CA LYS A 241 -9.31 12.70 9.16
C LYS A 241 -7.79 12.82 9.15
N CYS A 242 -7.13 12.70 10.30
CA CYS A 242 -5.68 12.94 10.40
C CYS A 242 -4.88 11.64 10.62
N LEU A 243 -5.34 10.75 11.52
CA LEU A 243 -4.57 9.58 11.94
C LEU A 243 -4.39 8.50 10.86
N GLN A 244 -5.22 8.50 9.81
CA GLN A 244 -5.02 7.59 8.66
C GLN A 244 -3.71 7.85 7.91
N CYS A 245 -3.23 9.11 7.91
CA CYS A 245 -2.01 9.52 7.22
C CYS A 245 -0.88 9.95 8.17
N HIS A 246 -1.21 10.36 9.40
CA HIS A 246 -0.29 10.84 10.43
C HIS A 246 -0.41 10.02 11.74
N GLY A 247 -0.67 8.72 11.65
CA GLY A 247 -0.76 7.81 12.80
C GLY A 247 0.53 7.00 13.02
N ALA A 248 0.50 6.04 13.94
CA ALA A 248 1.64 5.14 14.18
C ALA A 248 2.04 4.34 12.93
N GLU A 249 1.05 3.84 12.17
CA GLU A 249 1.25 2.97 11.01
C GLU A 249 1.68 3.71 9.74
N LYS A 250 1.30 4.99 9.61
CA LYS A 250 1.57 5.82 8.44
C LYS A 250 1.90 7.25 8.88
N GLN A 251 3.06 7.74 8.49
CA GLN A 251 3.62 9.03 8.92
C GLN A 251 3.98 9.87 7.70
N LYS A 252 2.98 10.32 6.93
CA LYS A 252 3.22 11.19 5.77
C LYS A 252 3.95 12.46 6.18
N GLY A 253 4.95 12.87 5.39
CA GLY A 253 5.76 14.06 5.67
C GLY A 253 6.53 13.97 6.99
N LYS A 254 6.89 12.74 7.42
CA LYS A 254 7.58 12.44 8.70
C LYS A 254 6.88 13.04 9.93
N TYR A 255 5.56 13.21 9.86
CA TYR A 255 4.75 13.81 10.90
C TYR A 255 3.75 12.80 11.47
N ARG A 256 3.63 12.78 12.80
CA ARG A 256 2.85 11.81 13.58
C ARG A 256 2.03 12.54 14.63
N MET A 257 0.74 12.22 14.76
CA MET A 257 -0.26 12.94 15.57
C MET A 257 -1.01 12.03 16.56
N ASP A 258 -0.64 10.77 16.70
CA ASP A 258 -1.34 9.83 17.59
C ASP A 258 -1.01 10.02 19.07
N THR A 259 0.09 10.69 19.41
CA THR A 259 0.40 11.13 20.78
C THR A 259 0.64 12.62 20.83
N ARG A 260 0.45 13.22 22.01
CA ARG A 260 0.67 14.65 22.25
C ARG A 260 2.10 15.05 21.86
N GLU A 261 3.10 14.33 22.35
CA GLU A 261 4.51 14.67 22.13
C GLU A 261 4.86 14.69 20.64
N MET A 262 4.32 13.73 19.89
CA MET A 262 4.56 13.63 18.46
C MET A 262 3.79 14.70 17.67
N ALA A 263 2.55 15.02 18.07
CA ALA A 263 1.71 16.03 17.40
C ALA A 263 2.33 17.44 17.46
N PHE A 264 3.12 17.75 18.49
CA PHE A 264 3.81 19.05 18.59
C PHE A 264 5.19 19.03 17.91
N LYS A 265 5.71 17.87 17.52
CA LYS A 265 7.02 17.75 16.87
C LYS A 265 6.92 18.04 15.38
N ALA A 266 7.76 18.93 14.89
CA ALA A 266 7.85 19.24 13.47
C ALA A 266 8.16 17.99 12.62
N GLY A 267 7.43 17.84 11.51
CA GLY A 267 7.74 16.86 10.47
C GLY A 267 8.78 17.37 9.48
N GLU A 268 8.73 16.86 8.26
CA GLU A 268 9.62 17.20 7.15
C GLU A 268 9.61 18.68 6.79
N SER A 269 8.47 19.37 6.99
CA SER A 269 8.36 20.81 6.74
C SER A 269 9.26 21.69 7.63
N GLY A 270 9.77 21.14 8.74
CA GLY A 270 10.54 21.90 9.74
C GLY A 270 9.76 22.97 10.50
N LYS A 271 8.48 23.18 10.18
CA LYS A 271 7.60 24.16 10.84
C LYS A 271 6.91 23.54 12.04
N GLU A 272 6.67 24.37 13.06
CA GLU A 272 5.87 23.97 14.21
C GLU A 272 4.45 23.59 13.77
N PRO A 273 4.01 22.34 14.00
CA PRO A 273 2.69 21.90 13.61
C PRO A 273 1.59 22.61 14.41
N ILE A 274 1.79 22.72 15.73
CA ILE A 274 0.85 23.29 16.68
C ILE A 274 1.62 24.26 17.60
N THR A 275 1.29 25.54 17.50
CA THR A 275 1.84 26.61 18.34
C THR A 275 0.75 27.04 19.32
N ALA A 276 0.93 26.68 20.60
CA ALA A 276 -0.06 26.93 21.65
C ALA A 276 -0.42 28.43 21.75
N LYS A 277 -1.70 28.75 21.92
CA LYS A 277 -2.28 30.11 21.97
C LYS A 277 -2.19 30.92 20.68
N GLU A 278 -1.45 30.45 19.68
CA GLU A 278 -1.23 31.15 18.41
C GLU A 278 -1.68 30.29 17.21
N PRO A 279 -3.00 30.11 17.01
CA PRO A 279 -3.52 29.23 15.96
C PRO A 279 -2.99 29.59 14.57
N MET A 280 -2.90 30.89 14.24
CA MET A 280 -2.45 31.33 12.92
C MET A 280 -0.95 31.11 12.65
N LYS A 281 -0.13 30.85 13.67
CA LYS A 281 1.27 30.44 13.51
C LYS A 281 1.44 28.93 13.33
N SER A 282 0.42 28.16 13.68
CA SER A 282 0.45 26.69 13.59
C SER A 282 0.41 26.25 12.13
N ASN A 283 1.39 25.44 11.70
CA ASN A 283 1.39 24.92 10.34
C ASN A 283 0.17 24.03 10.06
N LEU A 284 -0.38 23.35 11.09
CA LEU A 284 -1.65 22.61 10.98
C LEU A 284 -2.77 23.52 10.47
N VAL A 285 -2.94 24.69 11.08
CA VAL A 285 -4.00 25.66 10.71
C VAL A 285 -3.79 26.18 9.30
N ARG A 286 -2.53 26.48 8.93
CA ARG A 286 -2.21 26.88 7.56
C ARG A 286 -2.67 25.84 6.54
N LEU A 287 -2.38 24.56 6.77
CA LEU A 287 -2.67 23.48 5.82
C LEU A 287 -4.17 23.15 5.71
N ILE A 288 -4.94 23.24 6.80
CA ILE A 288 -6.39 22.98 6.77
C ILE A 288 -7.20 24.13 6.16
N LEU A 289 -6.63 25.33 6.09
CA LEU A 289 -7.26 26.51 5.48
C LEU A 289 -6.87 26.71 4.01
N LEU A 290 -5.96 25.88 3.48
CA LEU A 290 -5.62 25.96 2.06
C LEU A 290 -6.83 25.60 1.19
N PRO A 291 -6.93 26.19 -0.01
CA PRO A 291 -7.90 25.78 -1.02
C PRO A 291 -7.80 24.28 -1.33
N GLU A 292 -8.95 23.64 -1.63
CA GLU A 292 -9.00 22.19 -1.91
C GLU A 292 -8.16 21.75 -3.12
N ASP A 293 -7.85 22.67 -4.03
CA ASP A 293 -7.00 22.44 -5.21
C ASP A 293 -5.50 22.63 -4.93
N SER A 294 -5.12 22.99 -3.69
CA SER A 294 -3.72 23.10 -3.29
C SER A 294 -3.11 21.73 -3.02
N ASP A 295 -1.92 21.47 -3.57
CA ASP A 295 -1.17 20.22 -3.36
C ASP A 295 -0.85 19.94 -1.87
N ASP A 296 -0.77 20.99 -1.06
CA ASP A 296 -0.44 20.93 0.36
C ASP A 296 -1.67 20.87 1.28
N VAL A 297 -2.90 20.96 0.74
CA VAL A 297 -4.11 20.98 1.56
C VAL A 297 -4.25 19.70 2.38
N MET A 298 -4.65 19.85 3.64
CA MET A 298 -4.88 18.73 4.54
C MET A 298 -6.31 18.79 5.11
N PRO A 299 -7.07 17.68 5.07
CA PRO A 299 -6.81 16.41 4.39
C PRO A 299 -6.71 16.59 2.87
N PRO A 300 -5.98 15.71 2.15
CA PRO A 300 -5.89 15.78 0.70
C PRO A 300 -7.27 15.73 0.04
N SER A 301 -7.41 16.39 -1.10
CA SER A 301 -8.68 16.51 -1.82
C SER A 301 -9.36 15.15 -2.02
N GLY A 302 -10.65 15.09 -1.72
CA GLY A 302 -11.45 13.86 -1.80
C GLY A 302 -11.25 12.86 -0.64
N LYS A 303 -10.46 13.19 0.39
CA LYS A 303 -10.23 12.33 1.58
C LYS A 303 -10.93 12.82 2.85
N GLY A 304 -12.05 13.50 2.70
CA GLY A 304 -12.89 13.97 3.80
C GLY A 304 -12.47 15.33 4.34
N GLN A 305 -12.74 16.39 3.58
CA GLN A 305 -12.44 17.77 3.95
C GLN A 305 -13.03 18.14 5.31
N LEU A 306 -12.36 19.03 6.05
CA LEU A 306 -12.94 19.55 7.27
C LEU A 306 -14.14 20.44 6.95
N LYS A 307 -15.19 20.28 7.74
CA LYS A 307 -16.31 21.23 7.74
C LYS A 307 -15.86 22.52 8.43
N PRO A 308 -16.45 23.68 8.07
CA PRO A 308 -16.11 24.95 8.71
C PRO A 308 -16.21 24.90 10.23
N GLU A 309 -17.16 24.15 10.78
CA GLU A 309 -17.33 23.98 12.22
C GLU A 309 -16.15 23.23 12.84
N GLU A 310 -15.66 22.16 12.21
CA GLU A 310 -14.52 21.37 12.69
C GLU A 310 -13.22 22.20 12.66
N VAL A 311 -13.03 23.01 11.62
CA VAL A 311 -11.92 23.98 11.55
C VAL A 311 -12.01 24.97 12.71
N GLY A 312 -13.21 25.50 12.97
CA GLY A 312 -13.48 26.41 14.08
C GLY A 312 -13.13 25.82 15.44
N GLU A 313 -13.49 24.56 15.70
CA GLU A 313 -13.18 23.88 16.96
C GLU A 313 -11.68 23.62 17.13
N ILE A 314 -10.96 23.28 16.06
CA ILE A 314 -9.50 23.13 16.09
C ILE A 314 -8.82 24.48 16.38
N LEU A 315 -9.23 25.54 15.71
CA LEU A 315 -8.72 26.89 15.94
C LEU A 315 -8.90 27.32 17.40
N ARG A 316 -10.10 27.10 17.93
CA ARG A 316 -10.45 27.42 19.32
C ARG A 316 -9.64 26.60 20.31
N TRP A 317 -9.47 25.31 20.05
CA TRP A 317 -8.64 24.44 20.88
C TRP A 317 -7.18 24.90 20.94
N ILE A 318 -6.58 25.26 19.79
CA ILE A 318 -5.21 25.79 19.77
C ILE A 318 -5.12 27.13 20.50
N GLN A 319 -6.13 27.99 20.34
CA GLN A 319 -6.21 29.27 21.04
C GLN A 319 -6.26 29.10 22.57
N LEU A 320 -6.93 28.04 23.06
CA LEU A 320 -6.95 27.68 24.49
C LEU A 320 -5.62 27.07 24.99
N GLY A 321 -4.58 27.03 24.14
CA GLY A 321 -3.27 26.49 24.49
C GLY A 321 -3.06 25.05 24.04
N ALA A 322 -3.93 24.53 23.17
CA ALA A 322 -3.92 23.14 22.71
C ALA A 322 -3.83 22.12 23.88
N PRO A 323 -4.67 22.24 24.93
CA PRO A 323 -4.61 21.33 26.06
C PRO A 323 -4.99 19.93 25.61
N TRP A 324 -4.15 18.98 25.98
CA TRP A 324 -4.25 17.57 25.58
C TRP A 324 -3.92 16.74 26.82
N PRO A 325 -4.84 15.91 27.33
CA PRO A 325 -4.60 15.11 28.53
C PRO A 325 -3.37 14.22 28.39
N GLU A 326 -2.50 14.24 29.39
CA GLU A 326 -1.34 13.35 29.43
C GLU A 326 -1.80 11.88 29.42
N GLY A 327 -1.16 11.05 28.60
CA GLY A 327 -1.51 9.64 28.46
C GLY A 327 -2.76 9.34 27.62
N LEU A 328 -3.49 10.35 27.11
CA LEU A 328 -4.61 10.12 26.20
C LEU A 328 -4.10 10.12 24.74
N PRO A 329 -3.93 8.97 24.06
CA PRO A 329 -3.63 8.96 22.64
C PRO A 329 -4.77 9.60 21.83
N ALA A 330 -4.41 10.22 20.70
CA ALA A 330 -5.40 10.74 19.75
C ALA A 330 -6.26 9.60 19.23
N ALA A 331 -5.69 8.40 19.07
CA ALA A 331 -6.41 7.18 18.76
C ALA A 331 -7.09 6.63 20.01
N ALA A 332 -8.40 6.39 19.96
CA ALA A 332 -9.11 5.69 21.03
C ALA A 332 -8.42 4.34 21.34
N PRO A 333 -8.24 3.99 22.63
CA PRO A 333 -7.90 2.62 22.98
C PRO A 333 -9.00 1.70 22.42
N ALA A 334 -8.60 0.59 21.80
CA ALA A 334 -9.54 -0.44 21.37
C ALA A 334 -10.46 -0.76 22.56
N LYS A 335 -11.76 -0.45 22.42
CA LYS A 335 -12.74 -0.52 23.50
C LYS A 335 -12.59 -1.86 24.24
N ALA A 336 -12.13 -1.80 25.49
CA ALA A 336 -12.35 -2.85 26.46
C ALA A 336 -13.87 -2.93 26.72
N ALA A 337 -14.56 -3.79 25.98
CA ALA A 337 -15.95 -4.08 26.21
C ALA A 337 -16.05 -5.24 27.21
N GLY A 338 -16.48 -4.92 28.44
CA GLY A 338 -17.21 -5.86 29.29
C GLY A 338 -16.47 -6.37 30.53
N SER A 339 -16.27 -5.50 31.53
CA SER A 339 -16.26 -5.95 32.93
C SER A 339 -17.18 -5.04 33.75
N ALA A 340 -18.40 -5.50 33.98
CA ALA A 340 -19.17 -5.20 35.17
C ALA A 340 -20.28 -6.26 35.30
N ALA A 341 -20.00 -7.29 36.09
CA ALA A 341 -21.02 -8.09 36.74
C ALA A 341 -21.74 -7.25 37.81
N THR A 342 -23.05 -7.48 38.01
CA THR A 342 -23.78 -7.65 39.29
C THR A 342 -25.25 -7.23 39.14
N HIS A 343 -26.16 -8.21 39.05
CA HIS A 343 -26.95 -8.70 40.17
C HIS A 343 -27.73 -9.96 39.79
#